data_AF-A0A6B2D938-F1
#
_entry.id   AF-A0A6B2D938-F1
#
_cell.length_a   1.000
_cell.length_b   1.000
_cell.length_c   1.000
_cell.angle_alpha   90.00
_cell.angle_beta   90.00
_cell.angle_gamma   90.00
#
_symmetry.space_group_name_H-M   'P 1'
#
loop_
_entity.id
_entity.type
_entity.pdbx_description
1 polymer ?
#
loop_
_entity_poly.entity_id
_entity_poly.type
_entity_poly.pdbx_seq_one_letter_code
_entity_poly.pdbx_strand_id
1 'polypeptide(L)'
;LLAVRRARRAARLWDCGAGPMSPRMEYTATSFAEPLQRVFDDVVRPETDVDVDHHEESRYLVRAVAYRRRVPDRIERRLYRPVLAAVAAWGRGGGRLANGSVHRYLGYGFYTLCGLLLLLAVTR
;
A
#
# COMPACT_ATOMS: atom_id res chain seq x y z
N LEU A 1 -9.57 44.34 37.67
CA LEU A 1 -8.71 43.16 37.89
C LEU A 1 -7.91 42.90 36.62
N LEU A 2 -6.67 43.39 36.54
CA LEU A 2 -5.80 43.19 35.37
C LEU A 2 -5.16 41.80 35.47
N ALA A 3 -5.46 40.92 34.52
CA ALA A 3 -4.83 39.61 34.43
C ALA A 3 -3.35 39.78 34.04
N VAL A 4 -2.45 39.50 34.99
CA VAL A 4 -1.01 39.48 34.74
C VAL A 4 -0.71 38.26 33.87
N ARG A 5 -0.32 38.46 32.61
CA ARG A 5 0.21 37.37 31.76
C ARG A 5 1.55 36.93 32.35
N ARG A 6 1.61 35.67 32.80
CA ARG A 6 2.86 35.04 33.25
C ARG A 6 3.85 35.04 32.08
N ALA A 7 5.01 35.65 32.27
CA ALA A 7 6.08 35.62 31.28
C ALA A 7 6.46 34.16 30.99
N ARG A 8 6.45 33.75 29.72
CA ARG A 8 6.92 32.42 29.31
C ARG A 8 8.44 32.38 29.52
N ARG A 9 8.92 31.42 30.31
CA ARG A 9 10.36 31.14 30.41
C ARG A 9 10.76 30.21 29.26
N ALA A 10 11.87 30.54 28.60
CA ALA A 10 12.55 29.59 27.74
C ALA A 10 13.17 28.50 28.64
N ALA A 11 12.68 27.27 28.51
CA ALA A 11 13.23 26.09 29.15
C ALA A 11 13.57 25.08 28.05
N ARG A 12 14.52 24.18 28.33
CA ARG A 12 14.76 23.03 27.45
C ARG A 12 13.50 22.19 27.37
N LEU A 13 13.21 21.68 26.17
CA LEU A 13 12.19 20.65 26.01
C LEU A 13 12.61 19.40 26.78
N TRP A 14 11.61 18.69 27.30
CA TRP A 14 11.81 17.42 27.97
C TRP A 14 12.28 16.35 26.97
N ASP A 15 13.45 15.79 27.19
CA ASP A 15 14.14 14.82 26.33
C ASP A 15 14.03 13.37 26.84
N CYS A 16 13.11 13.13 27.79
CA CYS A 16 12.95 11.84 28.47
C CYS A 16 14.24 11.32 29.14
N GLY A 17 15.22 12.18 29.42
CA GLY A 17 16.49 11.81 30.04
C GLY A 17 17.54 11.27 29.07
N ALA A 18 17.32 11.35 27.75
CA ALA A 18 18.21 10.81 26.72
C ALA A 18 19.29 11.80 26.23
N GLY A 19 19.41 12.99 26.85
CA GLY A 19 20.39 14.01 26.48
C GLY A 19 19.87 14.98 25.40
N PRO A 20 20.74 15.88 24.89
CA PRO A 20 20.30 16.97 24.03
C PRO A 20 19.54 16.45 22.80
N MET A 21 18.37 17.03 22.55
CA MET A 21 17.55 16.69 21.40
C MET A 21 18.35 16.79 20.10
N SER A 22 18.19 15.78 19.25
CA SER A 22 18.78 15.75 17.90
C SER A 22 17.68 15.60 16.85
N PRO A 23 17.90 16.01 15.59
CA PRO A 23 16.93 15.82 14.51
C PRO A 23 16.50 14.36 14.29
N ARG A 24 17.29 13.38 14.77
CA ARG A 24 16.95 11.94 14.68
C ARG A 24 15.78 11.54 15.60
N MET A 25 15.43 12.38 16.58
CA MET A 25 14.33 12.15 17.52
C MET A 25 12.99 12.68 16.99
N GLU A 26 12.98 13.31 15.80
CA GLU A 26 11.75 13.81 15.18
C GLU A 26 10.88 12.66 14.64
N TYR A 27 9.56 12.90 14.62
CA TYR A 27 8.64 11.97 13.97
C TYR A 27 8.86 11.99 12.45
N THR A 28 9.06 10.79 11.90
CA THR A 28 9.27 10.62 10.46
C THR A 28 7.96 10.26 9.76
N ALA A 29 7.94 10.35 8.43
CA ALA A 29 6.81 9.86 7.63
C ALA A 29 6.43 8.40 7.96
N THR A 30 7.43 7.54 8.24
CA THR A 30 7.22 6.16 8.65
C THR A 30 6.48 6.07 9.99
N SER A 31 6.81 6.93 10.96
CA SER A 31 6.14 7.01 12.26
C SER A 31 4.67 7.42 12.13
N PHE A 32 4.36 8.33 11.20
CA PHE A 32 2.97 8.70 10.88
C PHE A 32 2.20 7.62 10.13
N ALA A 33 2.87 6.81 9.31
CA ALA A 33 2.26 5.71 8.57
C ALA A 33 2.01 4.45 9.43
N GLU A 34 2.77 4.26 10.51
CA GLU A 34 2.72 3.09 11.38
C GLU A 34 1.30 2.71 11.86
N PRO A 35 0.45 3.64 12.35
CA PRO A 35 -0.89 3.30 12.80
C PRO A 35 -1.77 2.76 11.66
N LEU A 36 -1.65 3.36 10.47
CA LEU A 36 -2.39 2.92 9.30
C LEU A 36 -1.98 1.51 8.89
N GLN A 37 -0.68 1.22 8.91
CA GLN A 37 -0.18 -0.11 8.57
C GLN A 37 -0.56 -1.17 9.61
N ARG A 38 -0.70 -0.82 10.89
CA ARG A 38 -1.26 -1.74 11.89
C ARG A 38 -2.73 -2.08 11.63
N VAL A 39 -3.54 -1.09 11.26
CA VAL A 39 -4.96 -1.32 10.94
C VAL A 39 -5.11 -2.21 9.69
N PHE A 40 -4.23 -2.02 8.70
CA PHE A 40 -4.23 -2.77 7.45
C PHE A 40 -3.19 -3.90 7.41
N ASP A 41 -2.78 -4.42 8.57
CA ASP A 41 -1.72 -5.44 8.67
C ASP A 41 -2.08 -6.70 7.86
N ASP A 42 -3.35 -7.10 7.84
CA ASP A 42 -3.82 -8.26 7.06
C ASP A 42 -3.56 -8.12 5.55
N VAL A 43 -3.63 -6.90 5.03
CA VAL A 43 -3.50 -6.56 3.60
C VAL A 43 -2.05 -6.22 3.25
N VAL A 44 -1.43 -5.34 4.05
CA VAL A 44 -0.10 -4.78 3.77
C VAL A 44 1.01 -5.71 4.29
N ARG A 45 0.76 -6.46 5.38
CA ARG A 45 1.70 -7.35 6.06
C ARG A 45 3.11 -6.75 6.21
N PRO A 46 3.24 -5.58 6.87
CA PRO A 46 4.53 -4.97 7.18
C PRO A 46 5.45 -5.93 7.94
N GLU A 47 6.72 -6.00 7.52
CA GLU A 47 7.77 -6.70 8.25
C GLU A 47 8.56 -5.68 9.07
N THR A 48 8.54 -5.82 10.40
CA THR A 48 9.26 -4.94 11.33
C THR A 48 10.26 -5.77 12.14
N ASP A 49 11.52 -5.34 12.12
CA ASP A 49 12.62 -5.94 12.87
C ASP A 49 13.23 -4.86 13.79
N VAL A 50 13.37 -5.20 15.08
CA VAL A 50 13.84 -4.27 16.12
C VAL A 50 14.94 -4.97 16.89
N ASP A 51 16.15 -4.44 16.76
CA ASP A 51 17.32 -4.91 17.50
C ASP A 51 17.67 -3.89 18.59
N VAL A 52 17.87 -4.36 19.82
CA VAL A 52 18.09 -3.52 21.00
C VAL A 52 19.39 -3.97 21.66
N ASP A 53 20.42 -3.15 21.51
CA ASP A 53 21.69 -3.34 22.19
C ASP A 53 21.64 -2.68 23.56
N HIS A 54 22.12 -3.40 24.56
CA HIS A 54 22.23 -2.92 25.94
C HIS A 54 23.69 -2.70 26.34
N HIS A 55 23.90 -1.88 27.37
CA HIS A 55 25.21 -1.74 28.00
C HIS A 55 25.61 -3.01 28.76
N GLU A 56 26.90 -3.37 28.72
CA GLU A 56 27.42 -4.55 29.43
C GLU A 56 27.22 -4.42 30.95
N GLU A 57 27.28 -3.21 31.47
CA GLU A 57 27.14 -2.92 32.89
C GLU A 57 25.68 -3.02 33.39
N SER A 58 24.68 -2.94 32.50
CA SER A 58 23.26 -3.01 32.88
C SER A 58 22.34 -3.24 31.68
N ARG A 59 21.51 -4.29 31.76
CA ARG A 59 20.44 -4.54 30.77
C ARG A 59 19.33 -3.48 30.78
N TYR A 60 19.31 -2.60 31.79
CA TYR A 60 18.33 -1.51 31.86
C TYR A 60 18.79 -0.27 31.09
N LEU A 61 20.08 -0.18 30.73
CA LEU A 61 20.60 0.89 29.90
C LEU A 61 20.67 0.44 28.44
N VAL A 62 19.87 1.06 27.58
CA VAL A 62 19.89 0.82 26.14
C VAL A 62 21.05 1.62 25.55
N ARG A 63 21.94 0.92 24.83
CA ARG A 63 23.09 1.50 24.13
C ARG A 63 22.72 1.93 22.72
N ALA A 64 21.99 1.09 21.98
CA ALA A 64 21.55 1.39 20.63
C ALA A 64 20.24 0.64 20.32
N VAL A 65 19.43 1.23 19.43
CA VAL A 65 18.26 0.55 18.86
C VAL A 65 18.36 0.65 17.35
N ALA A 66 18.39 -0.49 16.67
CA ALA A 66 18.32 -0.55 15.22
C ALA A 66 16.92 -0.97 14.79
N TYR A 67 16.24 -0.09 14.06
CA TYR A 67 14.90 -0.33 13.54
C TYR A 67 14.98 -0.56 12.04
N ARG A 68 14.51 -1.73 11.57
CA ARG A 68 14.48 -2.07 10.14
C ARG A 68 13.07 -2.45 9.76
N ARG A 69 12.51 -1.73 8.79
CA ARG A 69 11.14 -1.96 8.32
C ARG A 69 11.11 -2.17 6.82
N ARG A 70 10.40 -3.22 6.39
CA ARG A 70 10.19 -3.53 4.98
C ARG A 70 8.68 -3.65 4.73
N VAL A 71 8.21 -2.93 3.73
CA VAL A 71 6.84 -3.06 3.21
C VAL A 71 6.97 -3.66 1.81
N PRO A 72 6.92 -4.99 1.68
CA PRO A 72 7.05 -5.62 0.36
C PRO A 72 5.82 -5.29 -0.51
N ASP A 73 6.04 -4.93 -1.78
CA ASP A 73 4.98 -4.64 -2.77
C ASP A 73 4.17 -5.89 -3.15
N ARG A 74 3.29 -6.32 -2.24
CA ARG A 74 2.42 -7.49 -2.43
C ARG A 74 1.20 -7.17 -3.26
N ILE A 75 0.66 -5.94 -3.19
CA ILE A 75 -0.49 -5.52 -4.01
C ILE A 75 -0.12 -5.56 -5.48
N GLU A 76 1.03 -5.00 -5.84
CA GLU A 76 1.53 -5.03 -7.21
C GLU A 76 1.70 -6.48 -7.71
N ARG A 77 2.33 -7.32 -6.87
CA ARG A 77 2.63 -8.70 -7.26
C ARG A 77 1.41 -9.61 -7.34
N ARG A 78 0.41 -9.43 -6.46
CA ARG A 78 -0.77 -10.31 -6.37
C ARG A 78 -2.00 -9.82 -7.13
N LEU A 79 -2.11 -8.51 -7.41
CA LEU A 79 -3.27 -7.94 -8.08
C LEU A 79 -2.91 -7.39 -9.46
N TYR A 80 -1.95 -6.47 -9.53
CA TYR A 80 -1.61 -5.81 -10.80
C TYR A 80 -1.00 -6.77 -11.81
N ARG A 81 0.02 -7.55 -11.41
CA ARG A 81 0.68 -8.50 -12.33
C ARG A 81 -0.28 -9.52 -12.96
N PRO A 82 -1.14 -10.24 -12.22
CA PRO A 82 -2.06 -11.19 -12.85
C PRO A 82 -3.11 -10.50 -13.73
N VAL A 83 -3.63 -9.33 -13.34
CA VAL A 83 -4.57 -8.56 -14.16
C VAL A 83 -3.92 -8.15 -15.49
N LEU A 84 -2.72 -7.56 -15.43
CA LEU A 84 -1.99 -7.18 -16.63
C LEU A 84 -1.65 -8.38 -17.52
N ALA A 85 -1.28 -9.51 -16.91
CA ALA A 85 -1.03 -10.75 -17.64
C ALA A 85 -2.30 -11.29 -18.33
N ALA A 86 -3.45 -11.24 -17.65
CA ALA A 86 -4.75 -11.64 -18.23
C ALA A 86 -5.15 -10.74 -19.40
N VAL A 87 -5.05 -9.42 -19.23
CA VAL A 87 -5.33 -8.45 -20.29
C VAL A 87 -4.40 -8.66 -21.49
N ALA A 88 -3.11 -8.88 -21.25
CA ALA A 88 -2.15 -9.18 -22.32
C ALA A 88 -2.47 -10.50 -23.02
N ALA A 89 -2.90 -11.53 -22.29
CA ALA A 89 -3.32 -12.81 -22.88
C ALA A 89 -4.57 -12.64 -23.75
N TRP A 90 -5.54 -11.86 -23.30
CA TRP A 90 -6.75 -11.52 -24.08
C TRP A 90 -6.41 -10.72 -25.33
N GLY A 91 -5.51 -9.74 -25.23
CA GLY A 91 -5.03 -8.96 -26.37
C GLY A 91 -4.36 -9.83 -27.43
N ARG A 92 -3.55 -10.83 -27.02
CA ARG A 92 -2.97 -11.81 -27.94
C ARG A 92 -4.04 -12.70 -28.61
N GLY A 93 -5.13 -13.00 -27.91
CA GLY A 93 -6.27 -13.72 -28.46
C GLY A 93 -7.08 -12.91 -29.48
N GLY A 94 -7.27 -11.61 -29.22
CA GLY A 94 -8.01 -10.70 -30.08
C GLY A 94 -7.46 -10.62 -31.51
N GLY A 95 -6.13 -10.62 -31.67
CA GLY A 95 -5.49 -10.65 -32.99
C GLY A 95 -5.86 -11.88 -33.83
N ARG A 96 -6.14 -13.03 -33.21
CA ARG A 96 -6.53 -14.27 -33.90
C ARG A 96 -8.01 -14.27 -34.35
N LEU A 97 -8.85 -13.45 -33.73
CA LEU A 97 -10.24 -13.30 -34.19
C LEU A 97 -10.29 -12.54 -35.53
N ALA A 98 -9.36 -11.62 -35.75
CA ALA A 98 -9.26 -10.82 -36.96
C ALA A 98 -8.38 -11.47 -38.06
N ASN A 99 -8.54 -12.77 -38.28
CA ASN A 99 -7.77 -13.56 -39.26
C ASN A 99 -8.11 -13.25 -40.75
N GLY A 100 -8.83 -12.16 -41.05
CA GLY A 100 -9.16 -11.75 -42.43
C GLY A 100 -10.22 -12.60 -43.15
N SER A 101 -10.81 -13.60 -42.49
CA SER A 101 -11.82 -14.48 -43.09
C SER A 101 -13.23 -13.85 -43.05
N VAL A 102 -13.74 -13.45 -44.22
CA VAL A 102 -15.08 -12.86 -44.40
C VAL A 102 -16.19 -13.74 -43.81
N HIS A 103 -16.11 -15.06 -43.99
CA HIS A 103 -17.10 -16.02 -43.48
C HIS A 103 -17.22 -15.97 -41.96
N ARG A 104 -16.12 -15.76 -41.24
CA ARG A 104 -16.12 -15.68 -39.77
C ARG A 104 -16.79 -14.40 -39.28
N TYR A 105 -16.56 -13.27 -39.97
CA TYR A 105 -17.24 -12.00 -39.68
C TYR A 105 -18.74 -12.08 -39.93
N LEU A 106 -19.14 -12.71 -41.04
CA LEU A 106 -20.55 -12.92 -41.37
C LEU A 106 -21.24 -13.80 -40.30
N GLY A 107 -20.56 -14.85 -39.85
CA GLY A 107 -21.03 -15.69 -38.74
C GLY A 107 -21.25 -14.90 -37.45
N TYR A 108 -20.28 -14.07 -37.02
CA TYR A 108 -20.46 -13.23 -35.84
C TYR A 108 -21.67 -12.30 -35.95
N GLY A 109 -21.86 -11.65 -37.11
CA GLY A 109 -23.02 -10.80 -37.36
C GLY A 109 -24.34 -11.56 -37.28
N PHE A 110 -24.42 -12.71 -37.95
CA PHE A 110 -25.61 -13.57 -37.97
C PHE A 110 -25.99 -14.05 -36.55
N TYR A 111 -25.02 -14.58 -35.79
CA TYR A 111 -25.28 -15.04 -34.42
C TYR A 111 -25.68 -13.90 -33.49
N THR A 112 -25.05 -12.73 -33.63
CA THR A 112 -25.41 -11.55 -32.83
C THR A 112 -26.84 -11.13 -33.12
N LEU A 113 -27.25 -11.09 -34.39
CA LEU A 113 -28.61 -10.76 -34.80
C LEU A 113 -29.64 -11.77 -34.27
N CYS A 114 -29.39 -13.07 -34.45
CA CYS A 114 -30.27 -14.13 -33.93
C CYS A 114 -30.39 -14.05 -32.41
N GLY A 115 -29.30 -13.83 -31.69
CA GLY A 115 -29.30 -13.68 -30.24
C GLY A 115 -30.11 -12.46 -29.78
N LEU A 116 -29.97 -11.32 -30.48
CA LEU A 116 -30.73 -10.10 -30.18
C LEU A 116 -32.23 -10.30 -30.43
N LEU A 117 -32.59 -10.97 -31.52
CA LEU A 117 -33.98 -11.31 -31.85
C LEU A 117 -34.59 -12.27 -30.83
N LEU A 118 -33.85 -13.30 -30.41
CA LEU A 118 -34.27 -14.21 -29.35
C LEU A 118 -34.48 -13.47 -28.02
N LEU A 119 -33.53 -12.61 -27.64
CA LEU A 119 -33.62 -11.85 -26.41
C LEU A 119 -34.85 -10.94 -26.43
N LEU A 120 -35.08 -10.22 -27.54
CA LEU A 120 -36.30 -9.42 -27.75
C LEU A 120 -37.58 -10.27 -27.67
N ALA A 121 -37.60 -11.44 -28.31
CA ALA A 121 -38.76 -12.32 -28.31
C ALA A 121 -39.06 -12.93 -26.93
N VAL A 122 -38.05 -13.14 -26.09
CA VAL A 122 -38.21 -13.64 -24.71
C VAL A 122 -38.60 -12.51 -23.74
N THR A 123 -38.13 -11.29 -23.98
CA THR A 123 -38.45 -10.12 -23.13
C THR A 123 -39.76 -9.42 -23.50
N ARG A 124 -40.40 -9.82 -24.60
CA ARG A 124 -41.72 -9.38 -25.06
C ARG A 124 -42.79 -10.35 -24.58
#